data_AF-A0A5K0Y922-F1
#
_entry.id   AF-A0A5K0Y922-F1
#
_cell.length_a   1.000
_cell.length_b   1.000
_cell.length_c   1.000
_cell.angle_alpha   90.00
_cell.angle_beta   90.00
_cell.angle_gamma   90.00
#
_symmetry.space_group_name_H-M   'P 1'
#
loop_
_entity.id
_entity.type
_entity.pdbx_description
1 polymer ?
#
loop_
_entity_poly.entity_id
_entity_poly.type
_entity_poly.pdbx_seq_one_letter_code
_entity_poly.pdbx_strand_id
1 'polypeptide(L)' 'MVETSSQAKQTPQNEASSSELRPETLGLPAIEPEAYHMFRLFMERLMKEQEEQKALMVTPEPNNEKTD' A
#
# COMPACT_ATOMS: atom_id res chain seq x y z
N MET A 1 4.22 59.92 -16.38
CA MET A 1 4.73 59.07 -17.46
C MET A 1 4.87 57.67 -16.87
N VAL A 2 4.19 56.69 -17.46
CA VAL A 2 4.25 55.27 -17.07
C VAL A 2 5.57 54.69 -17.56
N GLU A 3 6.24 53.88 -16.74
CA GLU A 3 6.87 52.64 -17.22
C GLU A 3 7.05 51.65 -16.06
N THR A 4 6.27 50.58 -16.16
CA THR A 4 6.19 49.41 -15.32
C THR A 4 7.29 48.42 -15.68
N SER A 5 7.99 47.85 -14.70
CA SER A 5 8.57 46.51 -14.85
C SER A 5 8.37 45.71 -13.57
N SER A 6 7.18 45.11 -13.51
CA SER A 6 6.87 43.97 -12.68
C SER A 6 7.85 42.83 -13.01
N GLN A 7 8.75 42.49 -12.10
CA GLN A 7 9.38 41.17 -12.09
C GLN A 7 9.02 40.47 -10.79
N ALA A 8 7.72 40.15 -10.68
CA ALA A 8 7.24 39.19 -9.72
C ALA A 8 7.40 37.78 -10.30
N LYS A 9 8.08 36.92 -9.52
CA LYS A 9 7.92 35.46 -9.49
C LYS A 9 8.40 34.69 -10.73
N GLN A 10 9.46 33.91 -10.54
CA GLN A 10 9.45 32.50 -10.96
C GLN A 10 10.58 31.73 -10.26
N THR A 11 10.34 31.36 -9.00
CA THR A 11 10.94 30.15 -8.46
C THR A 11 10.21 29.00 -9.17
N PRO A 12 10.90 28.01 -9.78
CA PRO A 12 10.22 26.79 -10.15
C PRO A 12 9.82 26.12 -8.83
N GLN A 13 8.59 26.38 -8.38
CA GLN A 13 7.89 25.53 -7.42
C GLN A 13 7.63 24.20 -8.11
N ASN A 14 8.69 23.43 -8.30
CA ASN A 14 8.63 22.02 -8.58
C ASN A 14 9.24 21.29 -7.39
N GLU A 15 8.74 21.62 -6.20
CA GLU A 15 8.46 20.57 -5.25
C GLU A 15 7.18 19.93 -5.78
N ALA A 16 7.32 19.08 -6.81
CA ALA A 16 6.25 18.18 -7.19
C ALA A 16 5.81 17.52 -5.89
N SER A 17 4.58 17.87 -5.50
CA SER A 17 3.89 17.44 -4.29
C SER A 17 4.15 15.96 -4.04
N SER A 18 5.19 15.66 -3.27
CA SER A 18 5.17 14.51 -2.39
C SER A 18 4.29 14.92 -1.23
N SER A 19 3.00 15.16 -1.52
CA SER A 19 1.99 15.07 -0.50
C SER A 19 1.94 13.59 -0.16
N GLU A 20 2.84 13.19 0.73
CA GLU A 20 2.70 11.97 1.51
C GLU A 20 1.26 12.02 2.00
N LEU A 21 0.41 11.19 1.39
CA LEU A 21 -1.03 11.19 1.59
C LEU A 21 -1.24 10.84 3.05
N ARG A 22 -1.33 11.89 3.87
CA ARG A 22 -1.60 11.79 5.29
C ARG A 22 -2.90 10.99 5.40
N PRO A 23 -2.95 9.93 6.21
CA PRO A 23 -4.17 9.13 6.36
C PRO A 23 -5.42 10.00 6.64
N GLU A 24 -5.21 11.14 7.32
CA GLU A 24 -6.22 12.17 7.59
C GLU A 24 -6.82 12.81 6.33
N THR A 25 -6.05 12.91 5.24
CA THR A 25 -6.48 13.46 3.94
C THR A 25 -7.24 12.45 3.08
N LEU A 26 -7.19 11.16 3.41
CA LEU A 26 -7.94 10.11 2.71
C LEU A 26 -9.39 9.97 3.21
N GLY A 27 -9.79 10.78 4.20
CA GLY A 27 -11.12 10.70 4.80
C GLY A 27 -11.39 9.34 5.47
N LEU A 28 -10.34 8.58 5.74
CA LEU A 28 -10.46 7.29 6.39
C LEU A 28 -10.84 7.53 7.86
N PRO A 29 -11.89 6.86 8.37
CA PRO A 29 -12.24 6.99 9.77
C PRO A 29 -11.04 6.53 10.61
N ALA A 30 -10.72 7.31 11.64
CA ALA A 30 -9.70 6.91 12.61
C ALA A 30 -10.12 5.56 13.19
N ILE A 31 -9.31 4.53 12.98
CA ILE A 31 -9.53 3.22 13.57
C ILE A 31 -9.15 3.33 15.05
N GLU A 32 -10.03 2.88 15.93
CA GLU A 32 -9.73 2.81 17.36
C GLU A 32 -8.47 1.95 17.59
N PRO A 33 -7.52 2.38 18.44
CA PRO A 33 -6.26 1.65 18.63
C PRO A 33 -6.45 0.16 18.97
N GLU A 34 -7.49 -0.17 19.74
CA GLU A 34 -7.84 -1.56 20.09
C GLU A 34 -8.35 -2.34 18.87
N ALA A 35 -9.22 -1.74 18.06
CA ALA A 35 -9.69 -2.34 16.81
C ALA A 35 -8.53 -2.58 15.83
N TYR A 36 -7.58 -1.65 15.73
CA TYR A 36 -6.38 -1.83 14.91
C TYR A 36 -5.48 -2.96 15.45
N HIS A 37 -5.32 -3.06 16.77
CA HIS A 37 -4.58 -4.16 17.38
C HIS A 37 -5.23 -5.52 17.09
N MET A 38 -6.54 -5.64 17.27
CA MET A 38 -7.30 -6.85 16.97
C MET A 38 -7.25 -7.23 15.49
N PHE A 39 -7.38 -6.24 14.60
CA PHE A 39 -7.27 -6.44 13.16
C PHE A 39 -5.89 -6.98 12.74
N ARG A 40 -4.81 -6.47 13.34
CA ARG A 40 -3.46 -6.98 13.08
C ARG A 40 -3.32 -8.46 13.47
N LEU A 41 -3.78 -8.84 14.66
CA LEU A 41 -3.73 -10.24 15.13
C LEU A 41 -4.56 -11.17 14.23
N PHE A 42 -5.70 -10.70 13.75
CA PHE A 42 -6.51 -11.45 12.80
C PHE A 42 -5.75 -11.69 11.49
N MET A 43 -5.17 -10.65 10.90
CA MET A 43 -4.42 -10.75 9.64
C MET A 43 -3.21 -11.67 9.78
N GLU A 44 -2.48 -11.62 10.89
CA GLU A 44 -1.35 -12.51 11.15
C GLU A 44 -1.77 -13.99 11.15
N ARG A 45 -2.86 -14.32 11.86
CA ARG A 45 -3.40 -15.68 11.89
C ARG A 45 -3.89 -16.13 10.52
N LEU A 46 -4.62 -15.25 9.82
CA LEU A 46 -5.16 -15.54 8.48
C LEU A 46 -4.04 -15.87 7.49
N MET A 47 -2.97 -15.08 7.46
CA MET A 47 -1.85 -15.31 6.54
C MET A 47 -1.15 -16.63 6.83
N LYS A 48 -0.97 -16.97 8.12
CA LYS A 48 -0.39 -18.25 8.52
C LYS A 48 -1.29 -19.43 8.12
N GLU A 49 -2.59 -19.32 8.35
CA GLU A 49 -3.56 -20.35 7.97
C GLU A 49 -3.61 -20.55 6.45
N GLN A 50 -3.55 -19.46 5.67
CA GLN A 50 -3.46 -19.54 4.21
C GLN A 50 -2.16 -20.22 3.73
N GLU A 51 -1.03 -19.96 4.38
CA GLU A 51 0.23 -20.61 4.08
C GLU A 51 0.17 -22.12 4.37
N GLU A 52 -0.38 -22.50 5.52
CA GLU A 52 -0.58 -23.91 5.91
C GLU A 52 -1.52 -24.62 4.93
N GLN A 53 -2.64 -24.01 4.56
CA GLN A 53 -3.57 -24.56 3.56
C GLN A 53 -2.93 -24.67 2.18
N LYS A 54 -2.14 -23.68 1.76
CA LYS A 54 -1.40 -23.73 0.49
C LYS A 54 -0.38 -24.86 0.47
N ALA A 55 0.32 -25.11 1.58
CA ALA A 55 1.28 -26.21 1.70
C ALA A 55 0.57 -27.57 1.59
N LEU A 56 -0.64 -27.70 2.13
CA LEU A 56 -1.46 -28.90 2.02
C LEU A 56 -2.07 -29.09 0.61
N MET A 57 -2.33 -27.98 -0.10
CA MET A 57 -2.84 -27.98 -1.47
C MET A 57 -1.76 -28.17 -2.54
N VAL A 58 -0.49 -28.43 -2.18
CA VAL A 58 0.51 -28.90 -3.14
C VAL A 58 0.12 -30.31 -3.58
N THR A 59 -0.74 -30.38 -4.61
CA THR A 59 -0.91 -31.60 -5.38
C THR A 59 0.46 -32.00 -5.91
N PRO A 60 0.94 -33.24 -5.70
CA PRO A 60 2.14 -33.70 -6.37
C PRO A 60 1.91 -33.47 -7.87
N GLU A 61 2.90 -32.85 -8.55
CA GLU A 61 2.87 -32.76 -10.00
C GLU A 61 2.56 -34.15 -10.56
N PRO A 62 1.69 -34.28 -11.59
CA PRO A 62 1.56 -35.55 -12.27
C PRO A 62 2.95 -35.83 -12.85
N ASN A 63 3.66 -36.76 -12.22
CA ASN A 63 4.94 -37.23 -12.66
C ASN A 63 4.67 -37.94 -13.99
N ASN A 64 4.70 -37.17 -15.08
CA ASN A 64 4.57 -37.67 -16.44
C ASN A 64 5.90 -38.34 -16.78
N GLU A 65 6.22 -39.41 -16.08
CA GLU A 65 7.24 -40.36 -16.46
C GLU A 65 6.72 -41.03 -17.74
N LYS A 66 7.07 -40.44 -18.88
CA LYS A 66 7.04 -41.16 -20.16
C LYS A 66 7.97 -42.35 -20.00
N THR A 67 7.38 -43.49 -19.71
CA THR A 67 8.03 -44.78 -19.88
C THR A 67 8.07 -45.03 -21.40
N ASP A 68 9.25 -44.88 -21.99
CA ASP A 68 9.58 -45.43 -23.31
C ASP A 68 9.56 -46.98 -23.27
#